data_AF-A0A3D2AUY9-F1
#
_entry.id   AF-A0A3D2AUY9-F1
#
_cell.length_a   1.000
_cell.length_b   1.000
_cell.length_c   1.000
_cell.angle_alpha   90.00
_cell.angle_beta   90.00
_cell.angle_gamma   90.00
#
_symmetry.space_group_name_H-M   'P 1'
#
loop_
_entity.id
_entity.type
_entity.pdbx_description
1 polymer ?
#
loop_
_entity_poly.entity_id
_entity_poly.type
_entity_poly.pdbx_seq_one_letter_code
_entity_poly.pdbx_strand_id
1 'polypeptide(L)'
;MKMVSPLGPSYQAGTLSGNPLAVSAGIACLSKLSEPKTYEALEALGARAEEGLYKAAALANLPIQINRVGSMFTVFFANEKVCSW
;
A
#
# COMPACT_ATOMS: atom_id res chain seq x y z
N MET A 1 20.85 15.36 -4.04
CA MET A 1 20.44 16.29 -2.96
C MET A 1 21.53 17.34 -2.71
N LYS A 2 21.59 18.41 -3.52
CA LYS A 2 22.49 19.56 -3.26
C LYS A 2 21.74 20.85 -2.91
N MET A 3 20.40 20.83 -2.95
CA MET A 3 19.56 21.99 -2.61
C MET A 3 19.08 21.98 -1.16
N VAL A 4 19.23 20.86 -0.45
CA VAL A 4 18.80 20.69 0.95
C VAL A 4 19.97 20.98 1.87
N SER A 5 19.72 21.70 2.96
CA SER A 5 20.70 21.97 4.00
C SER A 5 21.31 20.67 4.55
N PRO A 6 22.59 20.66 4.93
CA PRO A 6 23.52 21.80 4.95
C PRO A 6 24.16 22.13 3.59
N LEU A 7 23.89 21.32 2.54
CA LEU A 7 24.54 21.45 1.24
C LEU A 7 23.90 22.51 0.33
N GLY A 8 22.66 22.90 0.59
CA GLY A 8 21.94 23.91 -0.17
C GLY A 8 20.98 24.75 0.68
N PRO A 9 20.33 25.75 0.05
CA PRO A 9 19.59 26.78 0.77
C PRO A 9 18.25 26.34 1.35
N SER A 10 17.72 25.16 0.96
CA SER A 10 16.43 24.67 1.44
C SER A 10 16.58 24.01 2.81
N TYR A 11 16.05 24.66 3.84
CA TYR A 11 16.12 24.17 5.20
C TYR A 11 15.19 22.97 5.42
N GLN A 12 15.75 21.85 5.85
CA GLN A 12 15.02 20.69 6.31
C GLN A 12 15.77 20.09 7.51
N ALA A 13 15.07 19.89 8.62
CA ALA A 13 15.60 19.27 9.82
C ALA A 13 14.48 18.52 10.55
N GLY A 14 14.87 17.58 11.39
CA GLY A 14 13.95 16.86 12.28
C GLY A 14 14.75 16.02 13.27
N THR A 15 14.50 16.20 14.57
CA THR A 15 15.29 15.58 15.66
C THR A 15 15.40 14.06 15.54
N LEU A 16 14.34 13.40 15.06
CA LEU A 16 14.30 11.94 14.90
C LEU A 16 14.44 11.47 13.45
N SER A 17 14.64 12.38 12.50
CA SER A 17 14.89 12.02 11.10
C SER A 17 16.21 11.24 11.01
N GLY A 18 16.15 10.02 10.49
CA GLY A 18 17.32 9.14 10.38
C GLY A 18 17.76 8.47 11.68
N ASN A 19 16.92 8.45 12.73
CA ASN A 19 17.26 7.75 13.96
C ASN A 19 17.56 6.24 13.68
N PRO A 20 18.53 5.63 14.40
CA PRO A 20 19.00 4.27 14.09
C PRO A 20 17.91 3.20 14.13
N LEU A 21 16.92 3.34 15.02
CA LEU A 21 15.82 2.39 15.14
C LEU A 21 14.96 2.36 13.89
N ALA A 22 14.50 3.53 13.43
CA ALA A 22 13.69 3.65 12.22
C ALA A 22 14.46 3.20 10.97
N VAL A 23 15.73 3.56 10.85
CA VAL A 23 16.56 3.17 9.70
C VAL A 23 16.79 1.64 9.69
N SER A 24 17.08 1.03 10.83
CA SER A 24 17.28 -0.42 10.92
C SER A 24 16.00 -1.19 10.57
N ALA A 25 14.85 -0.76 11.11
CA ALA A 25 13.55 -1.36 10.78
C ALA A 25 13.20 -1.19 9.29
N GLY A 26 13.47 -0.01 8.72
CA GLY A 26 13.28 0.27 7.31
C GLY A 26 14.12 -0.62 6.40
N ILE A 27 15.43 -0.77 6.69
CA ILE A 27 16.33 -1.65 5.94
C ILE A 27 15.86 -3.09 6.01
N ALA A 28 15.48 -3.59 7.19
CA ALA A 28 14.97 -4.95 7.35
C ALA A 28 13.68 -5.16 6.55
N CYS A 29 12.74 -4.21 6.61
CA CYS A 29 11.50 -4.24 5.84
C CYS A 29 11.77 -4.27 4.33
N LEU A 30 12.58 -3.35 3.81
CA LEU A 30 12.91 -3.27 2.39
C LEU A 30 13.68 -4.50 1.91
N SER A 31 14.55 -5.07 2.75
CA SER A 31 15.26 -6.32 2.44
C SER A 31 14.26 -7.47 2.24
N LYS A 32 13.25 -7.58 3.11
CA LYS A 32 12.17 -8.57 2.95
C LYS A 32 11.32 -8.32 1.73
N LEU A 33 10.94 -7.08 1.48
CA LEU A 33 10.17 -6.71 0.29
C LEU A 33 10.94 -6.97 -1.01
N SER A 34 12.27 -6.97 -0.98
CA SER A 34 13.13 -7.24 -2.14
C SER A 34 13.35 -8.73 -2.41
N GLU A 35 12.89 -9.62 -1.53
CA GLU A 35 12.98 -11.06 -1.77
C GLU A 35 12.16 -11.44 -3.03
N PRO A 36 12.65 -12.37 -3.88
CA PRO A 36 11.91 -12.80 -5.06
C PRO A 36 10.52 -13.32 -4.70
N LYS A 37 9.53 -13.07 -5.56
CA LYS A 37 8.14 -13.51 -5.41
C LYS A 37 7.33 -12.82 -4.31
N THR A 38 7.90 -11.87 -3.57
CA THR A 38 7.16 -11.18 -2.50
C THR A 38 5.95 -10.42 -3.04
N TYR A 39 6.12 -9.66 -4.12
CA TYR A 39 5.01 -8.89 -4.71
C TYR A 39 4.00 -9.77 -5.45
N GLU A 40 4.44 -10.87 -6.05
CA GLU A 40 3.57 -11.88 -6.67
C GLU A 40 2.70 -12.58 -5.61
N ALA A 41 3.27 -12.86 -4.43
CA ALA A 41 2.50 -13.38 -3.30
C ALA A 41 1.48 -12.35 -2.79
N LEU A 42 1.87 -11.07 -2.70
CA LEU A 42 0.98 -9.97 -2.31
C LEU A 42 -0.17 -9.76 -3.31
N GLU A 43 0.09 -9.87 -4.61
CA GLU A 43 -0.93 -9.85 -5.66
C GLU A 43 -1.92 -11.02 -5.50
N ALA A 44 -1.41 -12.24 -5.31
CA ALA A 44 -2.25 -13.42 -5.13
C ALA A 44 -3.14 -13.32 -3.86
N LEU A 45 -2.60 -12.75 -2.78
CA LEU A 45 -3.37 -12.49 -1.56
C LEU A 45 -4.41 -11.39 -1.77
N GLY A 46 -4.08 -10.33 -2.49
CA GLY A 46 -5.02 -9.27 -2.87
C GLY A 46 -6.18 -9.80 -3.70
N ALA A 47 -5.90 -10.61 -4.71
CA ALA A 47 -6.91 -11.27 -5.54
C ALA A 47 -7.82 -12.20 -4.73
N ARG A 48 -7.25 -12.97 -3.79
CA ARG A 48 -8.03 -13.81 -2.87
C ARG A 48 -8.95 -12.97 -1.97
N ALA A 49 -8.47 -11.84 -1.47
CA ALA A 49 -9.27 -10.94 -0.64
C ALA A 49 -10.45 -10.35 -1.43
N GLU A 50 -10.19 -9.86 -2.65
CA GLU A 50 -11.23 -9.37 -3.56
C GLU A 50 -12.31 -10.41 -3.84
N GLU A 51 -11.91 -11.65 -4.20
CA GLU A 51 -12.84 -12.75 -4.45
C GLU A 51 -13.70 -13.05 -3.20
N GLY A 52 -13.07 -13.10 -2.02
CA GLY A 52 -13.74 -13.35 -0.75
C GLY A 52 -14.77 -12.27 -0.40
N LEU A 53 -14.43 -11.00 -0.65
CA LEU A 53 -15.32 -9.87 -0.40
C LEU A 53 -16.53 -9.88 -1.33
N TYR A 54 -16.35 -10.16 -2.63
CA TYR A 54 -17.48 -10.32 -3.56
C TYR A 54 -18.40 -11.47 -3.14
N LYS A 55 -17.85 -12.62 -2.73
CA LYS A 55 -18.65 -13.74 -2.24
C LYS A 55 -19.47 -13.37 -1.01
N ALA A 56 -18.85 -12.71 -0.03
CA ALA A 56 -19.54 -12.29 1.18
C ALA A 56 -20.67 -11.28 0.90
N ALA A 57 -20.41 -10.30 0.02
CA ALA A 57 -21.40 -9.32 -0.38
C ALA A 57 -22.59 -9.94 -1.13
N ALA A 58 -22.33 -10.92 -2.00
CA ALA A 58 -23.37 -11.67 -2.69
C ALA A 58 -24.29 -12.42 -1.72
N LEU A 59 -23.73 -13.08 -0.70
CA LEU A 59 -24.52 -13.75 0.34
C LEU A 59 -25.39 -12.78 1.15
N ALA A 60 -24.92 -11.53 1.31
CA ALA A 60 -25.64 -10.48 2.01
C ALA A 60 -26.61 -9.69 1.11
N ASN A 61 -26.71 -10.01 -0.19
CA ASN A 61 -27.43 -9.23 -1.19
C ASN A 61 -27.01 -7.74 -1.21
N LEU A 62 -25.72 -7.47 -1.00
CA LEU A 62 -25.18 -6.12 -1.01
C LEU A 62 -24.44 -5.84 -2.32
N PRO A 63 -24.85 -4.82 -3.09
CA PRO A 63 -24.11 -4.38 -4.25
C PRO A 63 -22.82 -3.68 -3.82
N ILE A 64 -21.68 -4.22 -4.27
CA ILE A 64 -20.37 -3.63 -4.04
C ILE A 64 -19.56 -3.54 -5.33
N GLN A 65 -18.61 -2.62 -5.36
CA GLN A 65 -17.52 -2.54 -6.33
C GLN A 65 -16.20 -2.59 -5.58
N ILE A 66 -15.22 -3.29 -6.14
CA ILE A 66 -13.86 -3.33 -5.61
C ILE A 66 -12.91 -2.85 -6.69
N ASN A 67 -12.14 -1.81 -6.37
CA ASN A 67 -11.00 -1.39 -7.16
C ASN A 67 -9.75 -1.94 -6.51
N ARG A 68 -8.98 -2.75 -7.25
CA ARG A 68 -7.75 -3.39 -6.75
C ARG A 68 -6.59 -3.21 -7.74
N VAL A 69 -5.41 -2.97 -7.18
CA VAL A 69 -4.12 -3.00 -7.88
C VAL A 69 -3.09 -3.62 -6.94
N GLY A 70 -2.51 -4.78 -7.27
CA GLY A 70 -1.60 -5.42 -6.33
C GLY A 70 -2.33 -5.92 -5.08
N SER A 71 -1.68 -5.72 -3.93
CA SER A 71 -2.28 -5.90 -2.61
C SER A 71 -3.19 -4.75 -2.16
N MET A 72 -3.25 -3.64 -2.88
CA MET A 72 -4.09 -2.50 -2.51
C MET A 72 -5.49 -2.67 -3.09
N PHE A 73 -6.51 -2.57 -2.24
CA PHE A 73 -7.90 -2.57 -2.68
C PHE A 73 -8.74 -1.56 -1.89
N THR A 74 -9.88 -1.18 -2.46
CA THR A 74 -10.91 -0.40 -1.78
C THR A 74 -12.28 -0.94 -2.17
N VAL A 75 -13.14 -1.13 -1.16
CA VAL A 75 -14.53 -1.56 -1.33
C VAL A 75 -15.43 -0.34 -1.34
N PHE A 76 -16.31 -0.27 -2.32
CA PHE A 76 -17.36 0.73 -2.44
C PHE A 76 -18.72 0.04 -2.39
N PHE A 77 -19.61 0.48 -1.52
CA PHE A 77 -21.01 0.03 -1.51
C PHE A 77 -21.78 0.79 -2.59
N ALA A 78 -21.68 0.31 -3.83
CA ALA A 78 -22.21 0.97 -5.01
C ALA A 78 -22.75 -0.06 -6.00
N ASN A 79 -23.84 0.32 -6.68
CA ASN A 79 -24.46 -0.49 -7.74
C ASN A 79 -23.65 -0.46 -9.04
N GLU A 80 -22.97 0.65 -9.31
CA GLU A 80 -22.25 0.89 -10.55
C GLU A 80 -20.76 1.01 -10.30
N LYS A 81 -19.97 0.69 -11.34
CA LYS A 81 -18.51 0.74 -11.30
C LYS A 81 -18.01 2.13 -10.92
N VAL A 82 -17.16 2.20 -9.90
CA VAL A 82 -16.54 3.45 -9.43
C VAL A 82 -15.28 3.73 -10.23
N CYS A 83 -15.32 4.75 -11.09
CA CYS A 83 -14.22 5.14 -11.99
C CYS A 83 -13.63 6.54 -11.70
N SER A 84 -14.15 7.27 -10.70
CA SER A 84 -13.69 8.61 -10.31
C SER A 84 -13.79 8.82 -8.80
N TRP A 85 -13.12 9.86 -8.29
CA TRP A 85 -13.23 10.33 -6.91
C TRP A 85 -14.35 11.37 -6.77
#